data_AF-A0A7S2TGW5-F1
#
_entry.id   AF-A0A7S2TGW5-F1
#
_cell.length_a   1.000
_cell.length_b   1.000
_cell.length_c   1.000
_cell.angle_alpha   90.00
_cell.angle_beta   90.00
_cell.angle_gamma   90.00
#
_symmetry.space_group_name_H-M   'P 1'
#
loop_
_entity.id
_entity.type
_entity.pdbx_description
1 polymer ?
#
loop_
_entity_poly.entity_id
_entity_poly.type
_entity_poly.pdbx_seq_one_letter_code
_entity_poly.pdbx_strand_id
1 'polypeptide(L)'
;EIVQVLPALHLKPQWAAMLAKPDFEQYVPSLRTLRDRVEKDKIKMNGDLAVLFKAAGEVALPGGAFDLAIEFLNRAIGFFKATTEVDCSQLISQCEQLVEHAQKKLAVRGRKK
;
A
#
# COMPACT_ATOMS: atom_id res chain seq x y z
N GLU A 1 10.67 11.79 5.99
CA GLU A 1 9.30 12.33 5.95
C GLU A 1 8.32 11.33 5.37
N ILE A 2 7.57 10.68 6.27
CA ILE A 2 6.34 9.93 5.98
C ILE A 2 5.10 10.85 6.01
N VAL A 3 5.30 12.10 6.46
CA VAL A 3 4.27 13.15 6.61
C VAL A 3 3.54 13.44 5.31
N GLN A 4 4.21 13.33 4.17
CA GLN A 4 3.67 13.62 2.85
C GLN A 4 2.56 12.65 2.40
N VAL A 5 2.48 11.44 2.98
CA VAL A 5 1.47 10.44 2.62
C VAL A 5 0.36 10.29 3.65
N LEU A 6 0.42 11.01 4.78
CA LEU A 6 -0.59 10.92 5.84
C LEU A 6 -2.04 11.14 5.35
N PRO A 7 -2.33 12.11 4.45
CA PRO A 7 -3.69 12.28 3.94
C PRO A 7 -4.18 11.06 3.15
N ALA A 8 -3.31 10.45 2.34
CA ALA A 8 -3.64 9.24 1.57
C ALA A 8 -3.79 8.00 2.46
N LEU A 9 -3.12 7.98 3.61
CA LEU A 9 -3.28 6.97 4.67
C LEU A 9 -4.47 7.26 5.62
N HIS A 10 -5.20 8.37 5.43
CA HIS A 10 -6.23 8.86 6.35
C HIS A 10 -5.76 9.06 7.80
N LEU A 11 -4.46 9.31 7.98
CA LEU A 11 -3.86 9.52 9.29
C LEU A 11 -3.80 11.00 9.60
N LYS A 12 -4.14 11.35 10.85
CA LYS A 12 -4.01 12.73 11.30
C LYS A 12 -2.52 13.07 11.47
N PRO A 13 -2.11 14.32 11.23
CA PRO A 13 -0.70 14.74 11.38
C PRO A 13 -0.07 14.37 12.72
N GLN A 14 -0.84 14.43 13.81
CA GLN A 14 -0.38 14.03 15.14
C GLN A 14 0.01 12.55 15.28
N TRP A 15 -0.39 11.69 14.34
CA TRP A 15 -0.07 10.26 14.36
C TRP A 15 1.19 9.93 13.54
N ALA A 16 1.83 10.94 12.94
CA ALA A 16 3.08 10.76 12.18
C ALA A 16 4.17 10.07 13.01
N ALA A 17 4.25 10.34 14.31
CA ALA A 17 5.21 9.73 15.23
C ALA A 17 4.95 8.23 15.45
N MET A 18 3.72 7.75 15.23
CA MET A 18 3.35 6.33 15.37
C MET A 18 3.72 5.51 14.13
N LEU A 19 4.15 6.15 13.04
CA LEU A 19 4.61 5.49 11.82
C LEU A 19 6.12 5.25 11.83
N ALA A 20 6.66 4.81 12.97
CA ALA A 20 8.06 4.46 13.07
C ALA A 20 8.32 3.20 12.23
N LYS A 21 9.34 3.24 11.36
CA LYS A 21 9.70 2.11 10.50
C LYS A 21 9.83 0.77 11.25
N PRO A 22 10.49 0.70 12.42
CA PRO A 22 10.65 -0.57 13.15
C PRO A 22 9.31 -1.23 13.50
N ASP A 23 8.30 -0.42 13.84
CA ASP A 23 6.99 -0.92 14.27
C ASP A 23 6.21 -1.56 13.13
N PHE A 24 6.52 -1.19 11.89
CA PHE A 24 5.85 -1.72 10.69
C PHE A 24 6.67 -2.78 9.94
N GLU A 25 8.00 -2.77 10.11
CA GLU A 25 8.90 -3.76 9.50
C GLU A 25 8.59 -5.19 9.96
N GLN A 26 8.12 -5.37 11.20
CA GLN A 26 7.68 -6.66 11.73
C GLN A 26 6.49 -7.28 10.98
N TYR A 27 5.69 -6.48 10.27
CA TYR A 27 4.53 -6.99 9.52
C TYR A 27 4.88 -7.44 8.10
N VAL A 28 6.05 -7.08 7.58
CA VAL A 28 6.46 -7.40 6.20
C VAL A 28 6.40 -8.91 5.90
N PRO A 29 6.83 -9.83 6.78
CA PRO A 29 6.67 -11.27 6.55
C PRO A 29 5.20 -11.72 6.39
N SER A 30 4.30 -11.17 7.22
CA SER A 30 2.86 -11.46 7.15
C SER A 30 2.26 -10.94 5.85
N LEU A 31 2.70 -9.77 5.38
CA LEU A 31 2.28 -9.22 4.10
C LEU A 31 2.71 -10.11 2.91
N ARG A 32 3.95 -10.64 2.92
CA ARG A 32 4.39 -11.60 1.89
C ARG A 32 3.55 -12.87 1.90
N THR A 33 3.23 -13.38 3.09
CA THR A 33 2.34 -14.54 3.24
C THR A 33 0.94 -14.26 2.68
N LEU A 34 0.40 -13.05 2.89
CA LEU A 34 -0.88 -12.64 2.32
C LEU A 34 -0.86 -12.69 0.78
N ARG A 35 0.17 -12.11 0.15
CA ARG A 35 0.34 -12.17 -1.31
C ARG A 35 0.31 -13.61 -1.81
N ASP A 36 1.13 -14.47 -1.20
CA ASP A 36 1.29 -15.85 -1.64
C ASP A 36 0.00 -16.66 -1.48
N ARG A 37 -0.76 -16.40 -0.40
CA ARG A 37 -2.07 -17.06 -0.17
C ARG A 37 -3.13 -16.60 -1.17
N VAL A 38 -3.24 -15.31 -1.44
CA VAL A 38 -4.23 -14.80 -2.41
C VAL A 38 -4.01 -15.43 -3.79
N GLU A 39 -2.73 -15.57 -4.20
CA GLU A 39 -2.37 -16.22 -5.47
C GLU A 39 -2.66 -17.72 -5.47
N LYS A 40 -2.25 -18.40 -4.39
CA LYS A 40 -2.43 -19.86 -4.26
C LYS A 40 -3.91 -20.25 -4.22
N ASP A 41 -4.70 -19.54 -3.43
CA ASP A 41 -6.08 -19.91 -3.12
C ASP A 41 -7.07 -19.40 -4.19
N LYS A 42 -6.58 -18.70 -5.23
CA LYS A 42 -7.37 -18.13 -6.33
C LYS A 42 -8.59 -17.37 -5.81
N ILE A 43 -8.38 -16.58 -4.76
CA ILE A 43 -9.46 -15.83 -4.09
C ILE A 43 -10.17 -14.97 -5.13
N LYS A 44 -11.51 -15.08 -5.16
CA LYS A 44 -12.32 -14.34 -6.11
C LYS A 44 -12.05 -12.85 -5.95
N MET A 45 -11.73 -12.21 -7.07
CA MET A 45 -11.46 -10.78 -7.13
C MET A 45 -12.77 -10.01 -6.91
N ASN A 46 -12.84 -9.25 -5.82
CA ASN A 46 -13.98 -8.40 -5.46
C ASN A 46 -13.51 -7.12 -4.74
N GLY A 47 -14.45 -6.24 -4.39
CA GLY A 47 -14.16 -4.99 -3.68
C GLY A 47 -13.43 -5.19 -2.35
N ASP A 48 -13.75 -6.25 -1.61
CA ASP A 48 -13.10 -6.56 -0.32
C ASP A 48 -11.60 -6.85 -0.50
N LEU A 49 -11.27 -7.61 -1.55
CA LEU A 49 -9.89 -7.91 -1.88
C LEU A 49 -9.13 -6.65 -2.32
N ALA A 50 -9.80 -5.70 -2.99
CA ALA A 50 -9.23 -4.40 -3.34
C ALA A 50 -8.82 -3.61 -2.09
N VAL A 51 -9.72 -3.55 -1.10
CA VAL A 51 -9.46 -2.87 0.18
C VAL A 51 -8.35 -3.55 0.96
N LEU A 52 -8.31 -4.89 0.98
CA LEU A 52 -7.25 -5.66 1.63
C LEU A 52 -5.87 -5.36 1.01
N PHE A 53 -5.79 -5.31 -0.33
CA PHE A 53 -4.56 -4.94 -1.01
C PHE A 53 -4.16 -3.48 -0.75
N LYS A 54 -5.11 -2.55 -0.72
CA LYS A 54 -4.83 -1.16 -0.34
C LYS A 54 -4.22 -1.10 1.06
N ALA A 55 -4.85 -1.73 2.05
CA ALA A 55 -4.37 -1.76 3.43
C ALA A 55 -2.97 -2.41 3.54
N ALA A 56 -2.73 -3.51 2.82
CA ALA A 56 -1.42 -4.16 2.79
C ALA A 56 -0.32 -3.22 2.25
N GLY A 57 -0.61 -2.45 1.21
CA GLY A 57 0.30 -1.44 0.67
C GLY A 57 0.56 -0.29 1.64
N GLU A 58 -0.47 0.17 2.33
CA GLU A 58 -0.40 1.22 3.36
C GLU A 58 0.46 0.81 4.56
N VAL A 59 0.46 -0.47 4.96
CA VAL A 59 1.32 -1.03 6.01
C VAL A 59 2.76 -1.23 5.52
N ALA A 60 2.95 -1.63 4.26
CA ALA A 60 4.29 -1.87 3.69
C ALA A 60 5.13 -0.59 3.58
N LEU A 61 4.49 0.56 3.31
CA LEU A 61 5.13 1.87 3.18
C LEU A 61 5.95 2.30 4.42
N PRO A 62 5.37 2.44 5.64
CA PRO A 62 6.12 2.77 6.84
C PRO A 62 7.18 1.71 7.17
N GLY A 63 6.91 0.43 6.91
CA GLY A 63 7.88 -0.66 7.08
C GLY A 63 9.09 -0.59 6.13
N GLY A 64 9.06 0.31 5.13
CA GLY A 64 10.14 0.49 4.16
C GLY A 64 10.23 -0.61 3.09
N ALA A 65 9.21 -1.45 2.97
CA ALA A 65 9.04 -2.45 1.93
C ALA A 65 8.35 -1.83 0.71
N PHE A 66 8.99 -0.83 0.11
CA PHE A 66 8.41 0.00 -0.96
C PHE A 66 8.08 -0.78 -2.23
N ASP A 67 8.88 -1.79 -2.56
CA ASP A 67 8.66 -2.76 -3.62
C ASP A 67 7.31 -3.49 -3.43
N LEU A 68 7.10 -4.01 -2.22
CA LEU A 68 5.87 -4.71 -1.85
C LEU A 68 4.66 -3.77 -1.79
N ALA A 69 4.87 -2.53 -1.33
CA ALA A 69 3.82 -1.50 -1.32
C ALA A 69 3.31 -1.21 -2.73
N ILE A 70 4.21 -1.00 -3.70
CA ILE A 70 3.85 -0.74 -5.10
C ILE A 70 3.06 -1.91 -5.68
N GLU A 71 3.50 -3.14 -5.41
CA GLU A 71 2.83 -4.33 -5.89
C GLU A 71 1.37 -4.39 -5.41
N PHE A 72 1.14 -4.23 -4.11
CA PHE A 72 -0.21 -4.26 -3.54
C PHE A 72 -1.10 -3.12 -3.99
N LEU A 73 -0.57 -1.89 -4.03
CA LEU A 73 -1.35 -0.72 -4.44
C LEU A 73 -1.76 -0.80 -5.92
N ASN A 74 -0.90 -1.31 -6.79
CA ASN A 74 -1.25 -1.52 -8.21
C ASN A 74 -2.33 -2.60 -8.38
N ARG A 75 -2.30 -3.68 -7.58
CA ARG A 75 -3.38 -4.68 -7.57
C ARG A 75 -4.69 -4.05 -7.10
N ALA A 76 -4.66 -3.27 -6.01
CA ALA A 76 -5.83 -2.55 -5.50
C ALA A 76 -6.44 -1.62 -6.57
N ILE A 77 -5.61 -0.84 -7.27
CA ILE A 77 -6.03 0.02 -8.40
C ILE A 77 -6.73 -0.81 -9.48
N GLY A 78 -6.16 -1.95 -9.88
CA GLY A 78 -6.77 -2.84 -10.86
C GLY A 78 -8.18 -3.29 -10.47
N PHE A 79 -8.38 -3.62 -9.19
CA PHE A 79 -9.71 -4.00 -8.68
C PHE A 79 -10.68 -2.83 -8.59
N PHE A 80 -10.24 -1.69 -8.07
CA PHE A 80 -11.09 -0.50 -8.00
C PHE A 80 -11.55 -0.03 -9.38
N LYS A 81 -10.70 -0.17 -10.41
CA LYS A 81 -11.08 0.13 -11.81
C LYS A 81 -12.08 -0.88 -12.40
N ALA A 82 -12.08 -2.12 -11.90
CA ALA A 82 -13.01 -3.16 -12.34
C ALA A 82 -14.37 -3.08 -11.62
N THR A 83 -14.44 -2.43 -10.45
CA THR A 83 -15.70 -2.23 -9.72
C THR A 83 -16.58 -1.20 -10.42
N THR A 84 -17.77 -1.62 -10.85
CA THR A 84 -18.75 -0.75 -11.54
C THR A 84 -19.90 -0.29 -10.64
N GLU A 85 -20.05 -0.90 -9.46
CA GLU A 85 -21.20 -0.69 -8.57
C GLU A 85 -21.07 0.57 -7.70
N VAL A 86 -19.83 1.05 -7.48
CA VAL A 86 -19.52 2.18 -6.60
C VAL A 86 -18.38 3.00 -7.20
N ASP A 87 -18.46 4.32 -7.10
CA ASP A 87 -17.36 5.21 -7.50
C ASP A 87 -16.15 5.03 -6.58
N CYS A 88 -15.07 4.50 -7.16
CA CYS A 88 -13.79 4.28 -6.48
C CYS A 88 -12.71 5.30 -6.87
N SER A 89 -13.05 6.39 -7.57
CA SER A 89 -12.10 7.38 -8.10
C SER A 89 -11.15 7.95 -7.04
N GLN A 90 -11.65 8.26 -5.84
CA GLN A 90 -10.83 8.72 -4.73
C GLN A 90 -9.88 7.65 -4.20
N LEU A 91 -10.33 6.39 -4.09
CA LEU A 91 -9.48 5.28 -3.64
C LEU A 91 -8.36 5.00 -4.65
N ILE A 92 -8.66 5.08 -5.94
CA ILE A 92 -7.67 4.95 -7.01
C ILE A 92 -6.63 6.07 -6.91
N SER A 93 -7.07 7.32 -6.82
CA SER A 93 -6.17 8.48 -6.71
C SER A 93 -5.25 8.38 -5.49
N GLN A 94 -5.78 7.95 -4.34
CA GLN A 94 -4.97 7.71 -3.15
C GLN A 94 -3.92 6.62 -3.37
N CYS A 95 -4.30 5.49 -3.99
CA CYS A 95 -3.33 4.43 -4.29
C CYS A 95 -2.23 4.92 -5.24
N GLU A 96 -2.57 5.72 -6.26
CA GLU A 96 -1.61 6.29 -7.21
C GLU A 96 -0.62 7.24 -6.51
N GLN A 97 -1.09 8.09 -5.58
CA GLN A 97 -0.22 8.96 -4.77
C GLN A 97 0.76 8.14 -3.90
N LEU A 98 0.28 7.05 -3.30
CA LEU A 98 1.10 6.16 -2.48
C LEU A 98 2.14 5.41 -3.32
N VAL A 99 1.78 4.96 -4.54
CA VAL A 99 2.71 4.35 -5.49
C VAL A 99 3.81 5.33 -5.89
N GLU A 100 3.44 6.56 -6.25
CA GLU A 100 4.42 7.60 -6.62
C GLU A 100 5.39 7.87 -5.46
N HIS A 101 4.88 7.95 -4.23
CA HIS A 101 5.71 8.11 -3.05
C HIS A 101 6.69 6.94 -2.87
N ALA A 102 6.21 5.70 -2.96
CA ALA A 102 7.05 4.51 -2.84
C ALA A 102 8.16 4.47 -3.91
N GLN A 103 7.83 4.82 -5.16
CA GLN A 103 8.78 4.89 -6.27
C GLN A 103 9.88 5.93 -6.01
N LYS A 104 9.51 7.13 -5.54
CA LYS A 104 10.48 8.17 -5.15
C LYS A 104 11.44 7.67 -4.06
N LYS A 105 10.93 6.94 -3.04
CA LYS A 105 11.78 6.38 -1.97
C LYS A 105 12.72 5.28 -2.48
N LEU A 106 12.27 4.41 -3.37
CA LEU A 106 13.13 3.39 -4.01
C LEU A 106 14.25 4.03 -4.82
N ALA A 107 13.94 5.03 -5.64
CA ALA A 107 14.95 5.74 -6.45
C ALA A 107 16.04 6.39 -5.58
N VAL A 108 15.66 6.98 -4.43
CA VAL A 108 16.63 7.56 -3.48
C VAL A 108 17.48 6.48 -2.79
N ARG A 109 16.91 5.32 -2.43
CA ARG A 109 17.69 4.19 -1.86
C ARG A 109 18.67 3.59 -2.87
N GLY A 110 18.28 3.48 -4.14
CA GLY A 110 19.14 2.96 -5.21
C GLY A 110 20.37 3.84 -5.48
N ARG A 111 20.27 5.16 -5.29
CA ARG A 111 21.38 6.11 -5.46
C ARG A 111 22.38 6.16 -4.28
N LYS A 112 22.06 5.49 -3.17
CA LYS A 112 22.89 5.47 -1.95
C LYS A 112 23.66 4.15 -1.75
N LYS A 113 23.59 3.24 -2.73
CA LYS A 113 24.43 2.04 -2.82
C LYS A 113 25.52 2.28 -3.83
#